data_AF-A0A9P3QY83-F1
#
_entry.id   AF-A0A9P3QY83-F1
#
_cell.length_a   1.000
_cell.length_b   1.000
_cell.length_c   1.000
_cell.angle_alpha   90.00
_cell.angle_beta   90.00
_cell.angle_gamma   90.00
#
_symmetry.space_group_name_H-M   'P 1'
#
loop_
_entity.id
_entity.type
_entity.pdbx_description
1 polymer ?
#
loop_
_entity_poly.entity_id
_entity_poly.type
_entity_poly.pdbx_seq_one_letter_code
_entity_poly.pdbx_strand_id
1 'polypeptide(L)'
;MNDYNHYFHFPREEWRKLEVSKDQILTAEELEEIRGLNDRISLQDISEIYLPLIKLIAIQYHEAIFIHGEKMEYLKKKESRAPFIIALAGSVAVGKSTTARVFKLMLDRWFSKTRQVELVTTDGFLYPNKVLEERGIMDKKGFPESYDRDRFAKFLTDLKANKEDVEIPLYSHFTYDVLDETRVIHNPDIVIIEGINVLQADQHESLFPSDFFDFSVYMDANEADIKKWYLER
;
A
#
# COMPACT_ATOMS: atom_id res chain seq x y z
N MET A 1 -21.26 -2.90 -25.60
CA MET A 1 -20.00 -3.66 -25.51
C MET A 1 -18.90 -2.63 -25.45
N ASN A 2 -18.29 -2.42 -24.28
CA ASN A 2 -17.16 -1.50 -24.15
C ASN A 2 -15.87 -2.32 -24.24
N ASP A 3 -15.33 -2.42 -25.46
CA ASP A 3 -14.04 -3.02 -25.79
C ASP A 3 -12.88 -2.06 -25.51
N TYR A 4 -12.68 -1.70 -24.24
CA TYR A 4 -11.44 -1.05 -23.79
C TYR A 4 -10.74 -1.99 -22.81
N ASN A 5 -10.24 -3.12 -23.30
CA ASN A 5 -9.59 -4.11 -22.45
C ASN A 5 -8.14 -3.71 -22.16
N HIS A 6 -7.96 -2.67 -21.34
CA HIS A 6 -6.65 -2.18 -20.87
C HIS A 6 -6.00 -3.10 -19.81
N TYR A 7 -6.64 -4.23 -19.51
CA TYR A 7 -6.22 -5.16 -18.47
C TYR A 7 -5.99 -6.55 -19.03
N PHE A 8 -4.90 -7.18 -18.60
CA PHE A 8 -4.74 -8.63 -18.73
C PHE A 8 -5.55 -9.31 -17.64
N HIS A 9 -6.39 -10.25 -18.03
CA HIS A 9 -7.20 -11.03 -17.10
C HIS A 9 -6.59 -12.41 -16.91
N PHE A 10 -6.23 -12.74 -15.66
CA PHE A 10 -5.66 -14.03 -15.31
C PHE A 10 -6.57 -14.76 -14.33
N PRO A 11 -7.23 -15.86 -14.73
CA PRO A 11 -7.83 -16.79 -13.79
C PRO A 11 -6.77 -17.33 -12.82
N ARG A 12 -7.15 -17.65 -11.57
CA ARG A 12 -6.23 -18.19 -10.54
C ARG A 12 -5.36 -19.35 -11.05
N GLU A 13 -5.95 -20.24 -11.84
CA GLU A 13 -5.28 -21.40 -12.43
C GLU A 13 -4.17 -21.06 -13.43
N GLU A 14 -4.23 -19.89 -14.05
CA GLU A 14 -3.21 -19.37 -14.95
C GLU A 14 -2.21 -18.51 -14.17
N TRP A 15 -2.69 -17.65 -13.28
CA TRP A 15 -1.88 -16.78 -12.43
C TRP A 15 -0.84 -17.57 -11.61
N ARG A 16 -1.27 -18.67 -10.98
CA ARG A 16 -0.39 -19.50 -10.15
C ARG A 16 0.76 -20.18 -10.91
N LYS A 17 0.69 -20.20 -12.24
CA LYS A 17 1.73 -20.79 -13.11
C LYS A 17 2.82 -19.79 -13.49
N LEU A 18 2.61 -18.49 -13.25
CA LEU A 18 3.55 -17.43 -13.64
C LEU A 18 4.86 -17.47 -12.85
N GLU A 19 4.80 -17.93 -11.60
CA GLU A 19 5.98 -18.11 -10.77
C GLU A 19 5.93 -19.50 -10.13
N VAL A 20 6.86 -20.35 -10.52
CA VAL A 20 7.01 -21.72 -10.02
C VAL A 20 8.36 -21.81 -9.30
N SER A 21 8.62 -20.85 -8.41
CA SER A 21 9.84 -20.90 -7.60
C SER A 21 9.84 -22.19 -6.77
N LYS A 22 10.86 -23.01 -6.96
CA LYS A 22 11.18 -24.15 -6.08
C LYS A 22 11.85 -23.70 -4.79
N ASP A 23 12.35 -22.47 -4.75
CA ASP A 23 12.96 -21.86 -3.58
C ASP A 23 11.84 -21.16 -2.80
N GLN A 24 11.49 -21.72 -1.64
CA GLN A 24 10.54 -21.10 -0.71
C GLN A 24 11.09 -19.75 -0.26
N ILE A 25 10.47 -18.66 -0.72
CA ILE A 25 10.84 -17.28 -0.32
C ILE A 25 10.55 -17.02 1.17
N LEU A 26 9.66 -17.81 1.76
CA LEU A 26 9.24 -17.70 3.15
C LEU A 26 9.50 -19.00 3.90
N THR A 27 10.07 -18.90 5.09
CA THR A 27 10.26 -20.05 5.98
C THR A 27 8.95 -20.48 6.63
N ALA A 28 8.88 -21.71 7.16
CA ALA A 28 7.70 -22.19 7.89
C ALA A 28 7.34 -21.30 9.11
N GLU A 29 8.34 -20.74 9.78
CA GLU A 29 8.15 -19.82 10.91
C GLU A 29 7.57 -18.47 10.49
N GLU A 30 8.02 -17.93 9.34
CA GLU A 30 7.49 -16.69 8.77
C GLU A 30 6.07 -16.88 8.22
N LEU A 31 5.79 -18.07 7.67
CA LEU A 31 4.44 -18.46 7.29
C LEU A 31 3.51 -18.55 8.50
N GLU A 32 4.01 -19.01 9.65
CA GLU A 32 3.29 -18.96 10.93
C GLU A 32 3.17 -17.53 11.48
N GLU A 33 4.15 -16.65 11.27
CA GLU A 33 4.03 -15.21 11.58
C GLU A 33 2.93 -14.55 10.74
N ILE A 34 2.87 -14.85 9.43
CA ILE A 34 1.79 -14.39 8.54
C ILE A 34 0.44 -14.92 9.00
N ARG A 35 0.36 -16.20 9.39
CA ARG A 35 -0.87 -16.82 9.93
C ARG A 35 -1.28 -16.18 11.26
N GLY A 36 -0.34 -15.96 12.17
CA GLY A 36 -0.59 -15.30 13.45
C GLY A 36 -1.03 -13.84 13.30
N LEU A 37 -0.71 -13.20 12.17
CA LEU A 37 -1.18 -11.86 11.81
C LEU A 37 -2.59 -11.85 11.20
N ASN A 38 -3.10 -13.00 10.71
CA ASN A 38 -4.49 -13.13 10.27
C ASN A 38 -4.92 -14.59 10.06
N ASP A 39 -5.96 -15.03 10.76
CA ASP A 39 -6.49 -16.42 10.72
C ASP A 39 -7.05 -16.86 9.34
N ARG A 40 -7.05 -15.99 8.33
CA ARG A 40 -7.77 -16.21 7.05
C ARG A 40 -6.89 -16.39 5.81
N ILE A 41 -5.58 -16.13 5.84
CA ILE A 41 -4.72 -16.34 4.66
C ILE A 41 -4.08 -17.74 4.68
N SER A 42 -4.33 -18.53 3.64
CA SER A 42 -3.72 -19.84 3.50
C SER A 42 -2.31 -19.78 2.90
N LEU A 43 -1.46 -20.76 3.24
CA LEU A 43 -0.12 -20.91 2.62
C LEU A 43 -0.21 -21.08 1.12
N GLN A 44 -1.29 -21.70 0.66
CA GLN A 44 -1.56 -21.88 -0.75
C GLN A 44 -1.79 -20.53 -1.44
N ASP A 45 -2.55 -19.62 -0.83
CA ASP A 45 -2.74 -18.27 -1.38
C ASP A 45 -1.43 -17.48 -1.43
N ILE A 46 -0.57 -17.61 -0.41
CA ILE A 46 0.77 -17.01 -0.41
C ILE A 46 1.58 -17.45 -1.64
N SER A 47 1.64 -18.76 -1.89
CA SER A 47 2.39 -19.31 -3.03
C SER A 47 1.73 -19.05 -4.39
N GLU A 48 0.40 -19.15 -4.48
CA GLU A 48 -0.32 -19.15 -5.75
C GLU A 48 -0.71 -17.74 -6.21
N ILE A 49 -0.94 -16.81 -5.27
CA ILE A 49 -1.44 -15.47 -5.55
C ILE A 49 -0.39 -14.41 -5.27
N TYR A 50 0.11 -14.37 -4.03
CA TYR A 50 0.98 -13.28 -3.58
C TYR A 50 2.38 -13.38 -4.19
N LEU A 51 2.97 -14.57 -4.28
CA LEU A 51 4.32 -14.74 -4.82
C LEU A 51 4.47 -14.24 -6.27
N PRO A 52 3.62 -14.65 -7.24
CA PRO A 52 3.68 -14.07 -8.59
C PRO A 52 3.46 -12.56 -8.61
N LEU A 53 2.64 -12.01 -7.71
CA LEU A 53 2.39 -10.58 -7.63
C LEU A 53 3.62 -9.81 -7.10
N ILE A 54 4.31 -10.35 -6.09
CA ILE A 54 5.53 -9.78 -5.55
C ILE A 54 6.65 -9.81 -6.61
N LYS A 55 6.73 -10.88 -7.41
CA LYS A 55 7.63 -10.94 -8.57
C LYS A 55 7.35 -9.80 -9.54
N LEU A 56 6.09 -9.56 -9.89
CA LEU A 56 5.69 -8.48 -10.80
C LEU A 56 6.06 -7.10 -10.23
N ILE A 57 5.77 -6.85 -8.95
CA ILE A 57 6.15 -5.62 -8.26
C ILE A 57 7.67 -5.44 -8.27
N ALA A 58 8.44 -6.50 -8.02
CA ALA A 58 9.89 -6.45 -8.05
C ALA A 58 10.45 -6.12 -9.44
N ILE A 59 9.84 -6.64 -10.51
CA ILE A 59 10.19 -6.26 -11.89
C ILE A 59 10.00 -4.75 -12.10
N GLN A 60 8.83 -4.22 -11.74
CA GLN A 60 8.53 -2.78 -11.84
C GLN A 60 9.48 -1.92 -11.01
N TYR A 61 9.83 -2.37 -9.80
CA TYR A 61 10.80 -1.72 -8.94
C TYR A 61 12.20 -1.66 -9.59
N HIS A 62 12.68 -2.77 -10.14
CA HIS A 62 13.98 -2.82 -10.82
C HIS A 62 14.01 -1.97 -12.09
N GLU A 63 12.94 -1.97 -12.88
CA GLU A 63 12.79 -1.10 -14.05
C GLU A 63 12.88 0.37 -13.64
N ALA A 64 12.17 0.77 -12.58
CA ALA A 64 12.18 2.14 -12.11
C ALA A 64 13.56 2.61 -11.59
N ILE A 65 14.32 1.73 -10.94
CA ILE A 65 15.70 2.02 -10.54
C ILE A 65 16.61 2.15 -11.75
N PHE A 66 16.53 1.20 -12.68
CA PHE A 66 17.38 1.18 -13.87
C PHE A 66 17.18 2.44 -14.70
N ILE A 67 15.93 2.80 -15.01
CA ILE A 67 15.60 4.00 -15.78
C ILE A 67 16.08 5.27 -15.07
N HIS A 68 15.94 5.35 -13.74
CA HIS A 68 16.45 6.49 -12.98
C HIS A 68 17.98 6.60 -13.07
N GLY A 69 18.69 5.48 -12.95
CA GLY A 69 20.15 5.41 -13.08
C GLY A 69 20.64 5.93 -14.43
N GLU A 70 20.09 5.40 -15.53
CA GLU A 70 20.41 5.82 -16.90
C GLU A 70 20.14 7.32 -17.10
N LYS A 71 19.01 7.83 -16.58
CA LYS A 71 18.66 9.24 -16.66
C LYS A 71 19.66 10.12 -15.89
N MET A 72 20.04 9.74 -14.68
CA MET A 72 20.99 10.51 -13.87
C MET A 72 22.39 10.51 -14.49
N GLU A 73 22.81 9.38 -15.07
CA GLU A 73 24.07 9.29 -15.81
C GLU A 73 24.08 10.22 -17.03
N TYR A 74 23.03 10.18 -17.86
CA TYR A 74 22.88 11.08 -19.01
C TYR A 74 22.91 12.56 -18.61
N LEU A 75 22.21 12.91 -17.53
CA LEU A 75 22.15 14.28 -17.00
C LEU A 75 23.40 14.69 -16.21
N LYS A 76 24.34 13.77 -15.95
CA LYS A 76 25.53 13.96 -15.10
C LYS A 76 25.18 14.46 -13.70
N LYS A 77 24.11 13.93 -13.12
CA LYS A 77 23.62 14.24 -11.77
C LYS A 77 23.90 13.09 -10.81
N LYS A 78 24.13 13.41 -9.54
CA LYS A 78 24.27 12.44 -8.43
C LYS A 78 23.09 12.61 -7.48
N GLU A 79 21.91 12.22 -7.94
CA GLU A 79 20.67 12.31 -7.17
C GLU A 79 20.11 10.90 -6.95
N SER A 80 19.77 10.57 -5.69
CA SER A 80 19.09 9.32 -5.36
C SER A 80 17.66 9.32 -5.91
N ARG A 81 17.14 8.13 -6.18
CA ARG A 81 15.74 7.98 -6.56
C ARG A 81 14.87 8.16 -5.31
N ALA A 82 13.72 8.81 -5.47
CA ALA A 82 12.62 8.74 -4.51
C ALA A 82 12.25 7.28 -4.17
N PRO A 83 11.61 7.02 -3.02
CA PRO A 83 11.07 5.70 -2.70
C PRO A 83 10.08 5.21 -3.77
N PHE A 84 10.01 3.90 -3.96
CA PHE A 84 9.00 3.27 -4.81
C PHE A 84 7.69 3.12 -4.02
N ILE A 85 6.63 3.80 -4.44
CA ILE A 85 5.38 3.89 -3.70
C ILE A 85 4.35 2.92 -4.28
N ILE A 86 3.87 2.01 -3.44
CA ILE A 86 2.84 1.02 -3.77
C ILE A 86 1.55 1.41 -3.06
N ALA A 87 0.48 1.67 -3.82
CA ALA A 87 -0.83 1.98 -3.26
C ALA A 87 -1.74 0.74 -3.20
N LEU A 88 -2.39 0.53 -2.06
CA LEU A 88 -3.38 -0.52 -1.84
C LEU A 88 -4.75 0.09 -1.53
N ALA A 89 -5.69 -0.07 -2.46
CA ALA A 89 -7.06 0.42 -2.36
C ALA A 89 -8.08 -0.71 -2.30
N GLY A 90 -9.33 -0.35 -2.01
CA GLY A 90 -10.45 -1.29 -1.90
C GLY A 90 -11.39 -0.93 -0.75
N SER A 91 -12.55 -1.58 -0.68
CA SER A 91 -13.57 -1.28 0.33
C SER A 91 -13.12 -1.59 1.77
N VAL A 92 -13.84 -1.05 2.76
CA VAL A 92 -13.66 -1.44 4.17
C VAL A 92 -13.91 -2.95 4.31
N ALA A 93 -13.13 -3.63 5.16
CA ALA A 93 -13.20 -5.08 5.39
C ALA A 93 -12.83 -6.00 4.21
N VAL A 94 -12.48 -5.49 3.02
CA VAL A 94 -12.06 -6.32 1.86
C VAL A 94 -10.71 -7.02 2.05
N GLY A 95 -9.94 -6.68 3.08
CA GLY A 95 -8.67 -7.33 3.42
C GLY A 95 -7.39 -6.53 3.14
N LYS A 96 -7.49 -5.23 2.81
CA LYS A 96 -6.34 -4.33 2.54
C LYS A 96 -5.20 -4.48 3.54
N SER A 97 -5.48 -4.30 4.84
CA SER A 97 -4.45 -4.34 5.89
C SER A 97 -3.77 -5.68 6.01
N THR A 98 -4.45 -6.74 5.62
CA THR A 98 -3.85 -8.06 5.58
C THR A 98 -2.88 -8.17 4.41
N THR A 99 -3.34 -7.83 3.21
CA THR A 99 -2.53 -7.81 1.99
C THR A 99 -1.31 -6.89 2.15
N ALA A 100 -1.48 -5.72 2.76
CA ALA A 100 -0.40 -4.76 2.98
C ALA A 100 0.70 -5.31 3.89
N ARG A 101 0.33 -6.00 4.98
CA ARG A 101 1.28 -6.69 5.86
C ARG A 101 2.00 -7.84 5.16
N VAL A 102 1.27 -8.64 4.37
CA VAL A 102 1.85 -9.73 3.56
C VAL A 102 2.85 -9.16 2.55
N PHE A 103 2.49 -8.10 1.84
CA PHE A 103 3.36 -7.41 0.89
C PHE A 103 4.63 -6.92 1.56
N LYS A 104 4.50 -6.25 2.72
CA LYS A 104 5.66 -5.76 3.47
C LYS A 104 6.65 -6.89 3.75
N LEU A 105 6.18 -7.98 4.36
CA LEU A 105 7.03 -9.11 4.72
C LEU A 105 7.63 -9.80 3.49
N MET A 106 6.84 -10.02 2.44
CA MET A 106 7.32 -10.69 1.23
C MET A 106 8.32 -9.83 0.45
N LEU A 107 8.13 -8.51 0.36
CA LEU A 107 9.07 -7.60 -0.29
C LEU A 107 10.37 -7.47 0.52
N ASP A 108 10.29 -7.34 1.85
CA ASP A 108 11.46 -7.35 2.73
C ASP A 108 12.31 -8.62 2.47
N ARG A 109 11.66 -9.76 2.27
CA ARG A 109 12.33 -11.04 1.98
C ARG A 109 12.83 -11.16 0.55
N TRP A 110 12.03 -10.75 -0.43
CA TRP A 110 12.38 -10.76 -1.84
C TRP A 110 13.70 -10.02 -2.08
N PHE A 111 13.89 -8.90 -1.39
CA PHE A 111 15.11 -8.11 -1.46
C PHE A 111 16.15 -8.49 -0.39
N SER A 112 16.07 -9.66 0.22
CA SER A 112 17.03 -10.17 1.22
C SER A 112 17.30 -9.20 2.37
N LYS A 113 16.29 -8.40 2.77
CA LYS A 113 16.36 -7.32 3.78
C LYS A 113 17.39 -6.23 3.47
N THR A 114 17.82 -6.13 2.21
CA THR A 114 18.72 -5.05 1.74
C THR A 114 17.98 -3.78 1.37
N ARG A 115 16.65 -3.83 1.31
CA ARG A 115 15.76 -2.71 0.99
C ARG A 115 14.82 -2.46 2.15
N GLN A 116 14.67 -1.20 2.54
CA GLN A 116 13.76 -0.80 3.60
C GLN A 116 12.33 -0.66 3.05
N VAL A 117 11.43 -1.55 3.50
CA VAL A 117 10.02 -1.53 3.13
C VAL A 117 9.19 -1.00 4.30
N GLU A 118 8.53 0.14 4.07
CA GLU A 118 7.66 0.78 5.05
C GLU A 118 6.18 0.56 4.72
N LEU A 119 5.36 0.42 5.76
CA LEU A 119 3.90 0.35 5.65
C LEU A 119 3.26 1.57 6.32
N VAL A 120 2.35 2.22 5.61
CA VAL A 120 1.60 3.39 6.04
C VAL A 120 0.12 3.18 5.77
N THR A 121 -0.72 3.41 6.77
CA THR A 121 -2.18 3.46 6.61
C THR A 121 -2.64 4.91 6.48
N THR A 122 -3.59 5.17 5.59
CA THR A 122 -4.21 6.50 5.49
C THR A 122 -5.01 6.89 6.73
N ASP A 123 -5.39 5.93 7.58
CA ASP A 123 -6.21 6.20 8.77
C ASP A 123 -5.52 7.16 9.75
N GLY A 124 -4.18 7.20 9.77
CA GLY A 124 -3.42 8.20 10.53
C GLY A 124 -3.62 9.64 10.02
N PHE A 125 -4.05 9.81 8.78
CA PHE A 125 -4.33 11.10 8.16
C PHE A 125 -5.80 11.52 8.30
N LEU A 126 -6.60 10.81 9.09
CA LEU A 126 -7.89 11.33 9.53
C LEU A 126 -7.68 12.59 10.39
N TYR A 127 -8.70 13.44 10.48
CA TYR A 127 -8.74 14.40 11.57
C TYR A 127 -8.99 13.67 12.91
N PRO A 128 -8.40 14.15 14.02
CA PRO A 128 -8.72 13.63 15.36
C PRO A 128 -10.23 13.75 15.64
N ASN A 129 -10.79 12.84 16.46
CA ASN A 129 -12.22 12.81 16.76
C ASN A 129 -12.75 14.15 17.25
N LYS A 130 -11.97 14.86 18.09
CA LYS A 130 -12.32 16.21 18.55
C LYS A 130 -12.62 17.17 17.39
N VAL A 131 -11.80 17.14 16.33
CA VAL A 131 -12.00 18.00 15.15
C VAL A 131 -13.19 17.53 14.33
N LEU A 132 -13.41 16.21 14.21
CA LEU A 132 -14.58 15.66 13.52
C LEU A 132 -15.89 16.02 14.22
N GLU A 133 -15.91 15.99 15.55
CA GLU A 133 -17.04 16.41 16.39
C GLU A 133 -17.32 17.91 16.27
N GLU A 134 -16.29 18.76 16.37
CA GLU A 134 -16.39 20.22 16.19
C GLU A 134 -16.95 20.59 14.80
N ARG A 135 -16.63 19.80 13.78
CA ARG A 135 -17.12 19.98 12.40
C ARG A 135 -18.46 19.30 12.13
N GLY A 136 -18.99 18.50 13.06
CA GLY A 136 -20.25 17.76 12.90
C GLY A 136 -20.22 16.70 11.80
N ILE A 137 -19.06 16.09 11.54
CA ILE A 137 -18.84 15.09 10.48
C ILE A 137 -18.37 13.73 11.03
N MET A 138 -18.68 13.45 12.29
CA MET A 138 -18.25 12.22 12.97
C MET A 138 -18.83 10.96 12.31
N ASP A 139 -20.05 11.05 11.80
CA ASP A 139 -20.75 10.01 11.03
C ASP A 139 -20.15 9.79 9.63
N LYS A 140 -19.33 10.73 9.16
CA LYS A 140 -18.62 10.66 7.88
C LYS A 140 -17.17 10.22 8.01
N LYS A 141 -16.77 9.64 9.14
CA LYS A 141 -15.41 9.12 9.31
C LYS A 141 -15.11 8.05 8.25
N GLY A 142 -14.05 8.25 7.47
CA GLY A 142 -13.71 7.45 6.30
C GLY A 142 -14.14 8.06 4.96
N PHE A 143 -15.03 9.05 4.95
CA PHE A 143 -15.32 9.84 3.74
C PHE A 143 -14.22 10.87 3.48
N PRO A 144 -14.06 11.36 2.24
CA PRO A 144 -12.96 12.23 1.86
C PRO A 144 -12.81 13.51 2.70
N GLU A 145 -13.90 14.05 3.24
CA GLU A 145 -13.90 15.24 4.12
C GLU A 145 -13.38 14.99 5.54
N SER A 146 -13.28 13.72 5.96
CA SER A 146 -12.78 13.35 7.29
C SER A 146 -11.25 13.23 7.35
N TYR A 147 -10.56 13.36 6.21
CA TYR A 147 -9.11 13.27 6.10
C TYR A 147 -8.46 14.66 5.99
N ASP A 148 -7.31 14.81 6.65
CA ASP A 148 -6.39 15.91 6.47
C ASP A 148 -5.58 15.70 5.17
N ARG A 149 -6.19 16.14 4.06
CA ARG A 149 -5.63 15.97 2.72
C ARG A 149 -4.33 16.73 2.53
N ASP A 150 -4.22 17.93 3.11
CA ASP A 150 -3.00 18.74 3.04
C ASP A 150 -1.82 18.03 3.72
N ARG A 151 -2.07 17.43 4.89
CA ARG A 151 -1.06 16.62 5.58
C ARG A 151 -0.64 15.40 4.76
N PHE A 152 -1.59 14.73 4.09
CA PHE A 152 -1.29 13.57 3.25
C PHE A 152 -0.53 13.95 1.97
N ALA A 153 -0.95 15.00 1.27
CA ALA A 153 -0.24 15.54 0.12
C ALA A 153 1.18 16.00 0.47
N LYS A 154 1.35 16.63 1.64
CA LYS A 154 2.68 16.97 2.16
C LYS A 154 3.52 15.74 2.41
N PHE A 155 2.96 14.68 3.02
CA PHE A 155 3.66 13.43 3.24
C PHE A 155 4.16 12.81 1.92
N LEU A 156 3.31 12.72 0.90
CA LEU A 156 3.68 12.21 -0.43
C LEU A 156 4.76 13.08 -1.11
N THR A 157 4.66 14.39 -0.96
CA THR A 157 5.64 15.35 -1.49
C THR A 157 6.99 15.19 -0.79
N ASP A 158 7.01 15.11 0.54
CA ASP A 158 8.24 14.90 1.33
C ASP A 158 8.92 13.57 0.93
N LEU A 159 8.16 12.49 0.69
CA LEU A 159 8.68 11.23 0.15
C LEU A 159 9.32 11.38 -1.23
N LYS A 160 8.61 11.98 -2.20
CA LYS A 160 9.15 12.16 -3.57
C LYS A 160 10.31 13.14 -3.64
N ALA A 161 10.43 14.02 -2.64
CA ALA A 161 11.56 14.94 -2.51
C ALA A 161 12.81 14.30 -1.87
N ASN A 162 12.81 13.00 -1.54
CA ASN A 162 13.90 12.33 -0.82
C ASN A 162 14.27 13.02 0.50
N LYS A 163 13.27 13.52 1.22
CA LYS A 163 13.53 14.06 2.55
C LYS A 163 14.03 12.93 3.46
N GLU A 164 15.12 13.17 4.17
CA GLU A 164 15.79 12.17 5.01
C GLU A 164 14.84 11.60 6.06
N ASP A 165 14.11 12.49 6.75
CA ASP A 165 13.13 12.17 7.78
C ASP A 165 11.73 12.56 7.34
N VAL A 166 10.84 11.56 7.26
CA VAL A 166 9.43 11.74 6.94
C VAL A 166 8.57 11.25 8.10
N GLU A 167 7.72 12.14 8.62
CA GLU A 167 6.81 11.84 9.71
C GLU A 167 5.53 11.19 9.19
N ILE A 168 5.11 10.13 9.89
CA ILE A 168 3.87 9.40 9.65
C ILE A 168 2.98 9.54 10.89
N PRO A 169 1.75 10.05 10.76
CA PRO A 169 0.79 10.02 11.85
C PRO A 169 0.32 8.60 12.13
N LEU A 170 0.00 8.31 13.40
CA LEU A 170 -0.46 7.01 13.84
C LEU A 170 -1.96 7.01 14.14
N TYR A 171 -2.61 5.87 13.88
CA TYR A 171 -4.01 5.64 14.20
C TYR A 171 -4.14 4.43 15.10
N SER A 172 -4.98 4.53 16.13
CA SER A 172 -5.26 3.43 17.05
C SER A 172 -6.65 2.87 16.80
N HIS A 173 -6.72 1.62 16.36
CA HIS A 173 -7.98 0.88 16.28
C HIS A 173 -8.54 0.47 17.66
N PHE A 174 -7.78 0.67 18.75
CA PHE A 174 -8.27 0.44 20.12
C PHE A 174 -9.06 1.65 20.62
N THR A 175 -8.52 2.85 20.45
CA THR A 175 -9.20 4.11 20.83
C THR A 175 -10.08 4.66 19.72
N TYR A 176 -10.02 4.08 18.52
CA TYR A 176 -10.70 4.55 17.32
C TYR A 176 -10.38 6.02 16.99
N ASP A 177 -9.14 6.46 17.24
CA ASP A 177 -8.70 7.83 17.00
C ASP A 177 -7.26 7.93 16.52
N VAL A 178 -6.93 9.08 15.94
CA VAL A 178 -5.57 9.48 15.59
C VAL A 178 -4.80 9.73 16.89
N LEU A 179 -3.56 9.27 16.93
CA LEU A 179 -2.66 9.46 18.07
C LEU A 179 -1.91 10.79 17.95
N ASP A 180 -1.57 11.38 19.09
CA ASP A 180 -0.71 12.58 19.13
C ASP A 180 0.73 12.24 18.72
N GLU A 181 1.15 10.99 18.93
CA GLU A 181 2.46 10.51 18.51
C GLU A 181 2.55 10.28 17.00
N THR A 182 3.74 10.53 16.46
CA THR A 182 4.11 10.21 15.08
C THR A 182 5.25 9.19 15.06
N ARG A 183 5.39 8.50 13.93
CA ARG A 183 6.53 7.64 13.64
C ARG A 183 7.35 8.28 12.53
N VAL A 184 8.67 8.34 12.69
CA VAL A 184 9.58 8.81 11.64
C VAL A 184 10.08 7.61 10.84
N ILE A 185 10.11 7.75 9.53
CA ILE A 185 10.79 6.83 8.62
C ILE A 185 11.98 7.54 7.98
N HIS A 186 13.06 6.79 7.81
CA HIS A 186 14.33 7.31 7.32
C HIS A 186 14.65 6.67 5.97
N ASN A 187 14.79 7.47 4.90
CA ASN A 187 15.22 7.03 3.56
C ASN A 187 14.67 5.64 3.09
N PRO A 188 13.35 5.40 3.08
CA PRO A 188 12.82 4.09 2.69
C PRO A 188 13.07 3.82 1.20
N ASP A 189 13.33 2.55 0.86
CA ASP A 189 13.40 2.15 -0.56
C ASP A 189 12.02 1.97 -1.17
N ILE A 190 11.08 1.43 -0.38
CA ILE A 190 9.71 1.10 -0.79
C ILE A 190 8.74 1.57 0.29
N VAL A 191 7.65 2.24 -0.11
CA VAL A 191 6.58 2.63 0.80
C VAL A 191 5.27 2.05 0.31
N ILE A 192 4.66 1.19 1.10
CA ILE A 192 3.31 0.66 0.88
C ILE A 192 2.34 1.58 1.60
N ILE A 193 1.42 2.18 0.85
CA ILE A 193 0.37 3.05 1.39
C ILE A 193 -0.96 2.36 1.18
N GLU A 194 -1.66 2.04 2.26
CA GLU A 194 -3.00 1.46 2.19
C GLU A 194 -4.08 2.42 2.66
N GLY A 195 -5.23 2.37 2.00
CA GLY A 195 -6.36 3.22 2.38
C GLY A 195 -7.56 3.08 1.47
N ILE A 196 -8.71 3.55 1.94
CA ILE A 196 -9.93 3.60 1.13
C ILE A 196 -9.89 4.73 0.09
N ASN A 197 -9.11 5.78 0.34
CA ASN A 197 -9.08 6.99 -0.48
C ASN A 197 -7.79 7.14 -1.32
N VAL A 198 -6.90 6.14 -1.32
CA VAL A 198 -5.59 6.30 -1.99
C VAL A 198 -5.74 6.47 -3.51
N LEU A 199 -6.71 5.80 -4.15
CA LEU A 199 -6.96 5.94 -5.60
C LEU A 199 -8.10 6.92 -5.95
N GLN A 200 -8.60 7.70 -4.99
CA GLN A 200 -9.62 8.70 -5.31
C GLN A 200 -8.99 9.84 -6.10
N ALA A 201 -9.65 10.20 -7.21
CA ALA A 201 -9.37 11.42 -7.94
C ALA A 201 -10.43 12.46 -7.58
N ASP A 202 -10.04 13.56 -6.92
CA ASP A 202 -10.94 14.71 -6.73
C ASP A 202 -10.78 15.68 -7.90
N GLN A 203 -11.82 15.83 -8.72
CA GLN A 203 -11.79 16.67 -9.93
C GLN A 203 -11.46 18.16 -9.65
N HIS A 204 -11.50 18.58 -8.39
CA HIS A 204 -11.20 19.95 -7.98
C HIS A 204 -9.76 20.15 -7.46
N GLU A 205 -8.94 19.10 -7.39
CA GLU A 205 -7.55 19.17 -6.93
C GLU A 205 -6.57 19.20 -8.11
N SER A 206 -5.45 19.91 -7.92
CA SER A 206 -4.38 20.03 -8.93
C SER A 206 -3.33 18.93 -8.84
N LEU A 207 -3.33 18.14 -7.76
CA LEU A 207 -2.37 17.07 -7.48
C LEU A 207 -3.13 15.88 -6.90
N PHE A 208 -3.13 14.77 -7.63
CA PHE A 208 -3.79 13.55 -7.18
C PHE A 208 -2.79 12.68 -6.42
N PRO A 209 -3.19 12.01 -5.31
CA PRO A 209 -2.33 11.01 -4.66
C PRO A 209 -1.79 9.96 -5.65
N SER A 210 -2.59 9.60 -6.66
CA SER A 210 -2.21 8.68 -7.73
C SER A 210 -0.99 9.12 -8.54
N ASP A 211 -0.72 10.43 -8.65
CA ASP A 211 0.43 10.97 -9.38
C ASP A 211 1.77 10.62 -8.70
N PHE A 212 1.71 10.23 -7.42
CA PHE A 212 2.88 9.84 -6.63
C PHE A 212 3.15 8.34 -6.65
N PHE A 213 2.20 7.51 -7.09
CA PHE A 213 2.34 6.06 -6.99
C PHE A 213 3.06 5.47 -8.18
N ASP A 214 3.99 4.55 -7.89
CA ASP A 214 4.71 3.80 -8.92
C ASP A 214 3.98 2.50 -9.28
N PHE A 215 3.20 1.95 -8.34
CA PHE A 215 2.35 0.78 -8.56
C PHE A 215 1.08 0.90 -7.72
N SER A 216 -0.06 0.40 -8.23
CA SER A 216 -1.31 0.38 -7.47
C SER A 216 -2.02 -0.96 -7.60
N VAL A 217 -2.64 -1.40 -6.50
CA VAL A 217 -3.48 -2.59 -6.43
C VAL A 217 -4.83 -2.19 -5.84
N TYR A 218 -5.90 -2.52 -6.56
CA TYR A 218 -7.25 -2.41 -6.05
C TYR A 218 -7.75 -3.79 -5.66
N MET A 219 -8.13 -3.97 -4.39
CA MET A 219 -8.75 -5.18 -3.89
C MET A 219 -10.26 -5.10 -4.10
N ASP A 220 -10.78 -6.01 -4.92
CA ASP A 220 -12.19 -6.08 -5.28
C ASP A 220 -12.84 -7.37 -4.76
N ALA A 221 -14.14 -7.29 -4.48
CA ALA A 221 -15.00 -8.41 -4.11
C ALA A 221 -16.47 -8.01 -4.27
N ASN A 222 -17.38 -8.99 -4.35
CA ASN A 222 -18.80 -8.67 -4.43
C ASN A 222 -19.27 -7.93 -3.17
N GLU A 223 -20.17 -6.96 -3.34
CA GLU A 223 -20.71 -6.15 -2.24
C GLU A 223 -21.32 -7.00 -1.12
N ALA A 224 -22.03 -8.09 -1.48
CA ALA A 224 -22.62 -9.02 -0.53
C ALA A 224 -21.57 -9.70 0.36
N ASP A 225 -20.42 -10.06 -0.22
CA ASP A 225 -19.31 -10.70 0.50
C ASP A 225 -18.63 -9.68 1.41
N ILE A 226 -18.37 -8.46 0.92
CA ILE A 226 -17.79 -7.36 1.70
C ILE A 226 -18.67 -7.04 2.91
N LYS A 227 -19.98 -6.90 2.70
CA LYS A 227 -20.95 -6.65 3.78
C LYS A 227 -20.92 -7.75 4.83
N LYS A 228 -20.87 -9.01 4.39
CA LYS A 228 -20.75 -10.16 5.29
C LYS A 228 -19.48 -10.07 6.13
N TRP A 229 -18.32 -9.86 5.51
CA TRP A 229 -17.04 -9.77 6.23
C TRP A 229 -16.97 -8.58 7.17
N TYR A 230 -17.60 -7.46 6.83
CA TYR A 230 -17.71 -6.29 7.70
C TYR A 230 -18.49 -6.61 8.99
N LEU A 231 -19.59 -7.36 8.88
CA LEU A 231 -20.42 -7.74 10.03
C LEU A 231 -19.78 -8.84 10.92
N GLU A 232 -18.91 -9.68 10.34
CA GLU A 232 -18.21 -10.75 11.06
C GLU A 232 -16.94 -10.28 11.79
N ARG A 233 -16.47 -9.05 11.53
CA ARG A 233 -15.21 -8.51 12.04
C ARG A 233 -15.32 -7.94 13.44
#